data_AF-A0A955T367-F1
#
_entry.id   AF-A0A955T367-F1
#
_cell.length_a   1.000
_cell.length_b   1.000
_cell.length_c   1.000
_cell.angle_alpha   90.00
_cell.angle_beta   90.00
_cell.angle_gamma   90.00
#
_symmetry.space_group_name_H-M   'P 1'
#
loop_
_entity.id
_entity.type
_entity.pdbx_description
1 polymer ?
#
loop_
_entity_poly.entity_id
_entity_poly.type
_entity_poly.pdbx_seq_one_letter_code
_entity_poly.pdbx_strand_id
1 'polypeptide(L)'
;MAQAVAGAIEKKSVLLLEAGTGVGKSLAYLAPMILRAVKENQKVFVATGTKTLQHQLMEKELPFLRKHLPVDFSYSLCLGAENYLCERRLDAIEVASQTKPDV
;
A
#
# COMPACT_ATOMS: atom_id res chain seq x y z
N MET A 1 14.53 -14.98 -2.32
CA MET A 1 13.28 -14.48 -1.70
C MET A 1 12.08 -14.54 -2.65
N ALA A 2 12.10 -13.89 -3.82
CA ALA A 2 10.92 -13.84 -4.71
C ALA A 2 10.37 -15.21 -5.13
N GLN A 3 11.25 -16.16 -5.47
CA GLN A 3 10.85 -17.54 -5.77
C GLN A 3 10.19 -18.24 -4.58
N ALA A 4 10.69 -18.01 -3.36
CA ALA A 4 10.11 -18.58 -2.14
C ALA A 4 8.70 -18.01 -1.91
N VAL A 5 8.52 -16.70 -2.09
CA VAL A 5 7.20 -16.04 -2.00
C VAL A 5 6.25 -16.61 -3.06
N ALA A 6 6.69 -16.72 -4.32
CA ALA A 6 5.88 -17.31 -5.40
C ALA A 6 5.45 -18.76 -5.09
N GLY A 7 6.39 -19.58 -4.60
CA GLY A 7 6.09 -20.96 -4.21
C GLY A 7 5.13 -21.05 -3.03
N ALA A 8 5.21 -20.16 -2.05
CA ALA A 8 4.28 -20.11 -0.92
C ALA A 8 2.87 -19.71 -1.35
N ILE A 9 2.77 -18.73 -2.25
CA ILE A 9 1.51 -18.30 -2.87
C ILE A 9 0.86 -19.46 -3.64
N GLU A 10 1.63 -20.16 -4.48
CA GLU A 10 1.14 -21.30 -5.27
C GLU A 10 0.64 -22.45 -4.38
N LYS A 11 1.41 -22.78 -3.34
CA LYS A 11 1.07 -23.82 -2.36
C LYS A 11 -0.01 -23.39 -1.35
N LYS A 12 -0.45 -22.12 -1.39
CA LYS A 12 -1.34 -21.51 -0.39
C LYS A 12 -0.86 -21.74 1.04
N SER A 13 0.45 -21.63 1.26
CA SER A 13 1.10 -21.88 2.55
C SER A 13 1.63 -20.59 3.19
N VAL A 14 1.81 -20.61 4.51
CA VAL A 14 2.49 -19.53 5.23
C VAL A 14 4.00 -19.62 5.00
N LEU A 15 4.65 -18.50 4.75
CA LEU A 15 6.10 -18.37 4.63
C LEU A 15 6.62 -17.36 5.64
N LEU A 16 7.56 -17.80 6.49
CA LEU A 16 8.34 -16.93 7.35
C LEU A 16 9.74 -16.78 6.74
N LEU A 17 10.22 -15.55 6.66
CA LEU A 17 11.51 -15.23 6.07
C LEU A 17 12.14 -14.04 6.80
N GLU A 18 13.44 -14.15 7.07
CA GLU A 18 14.27 -13.04 7.53
C GLU A 18 15.03 -12.46 6.34
N ALA A 19 15.11 -11.13 6.27
CA ALA A 19 15.91 -10.47 5.27
C ALA A 19 16.49 -9.15 5.80
N GLY A 20 17.78 -8.93 5.56
CA GLY A 20 18.51 -7.73 5.95
C GLY A 20 18.03 -6.46 5.24
N THR A 21 18.34 -5.27 5.75
CA THR A 21 18.01 -4.00 5.09
C THR A 21 18.70 -3.90 3.72
N GLY A 22 18.09 -3.18 2.77
CA GLY A 22 18.68 -2.96 1.44
C GLY A 22 18.64 -4.15 0.46
N VAL A 23 18.30 -5.37 0.88
CA VAL A 23 18.32 -6.56 0.00
C VAL A 23 17.15 -6.67 -1.00
N GLY A 24 16.34 -5.62 -1.15
CA GLY A 24 15.20 -5.60 -2.06
C GLY A 24 13.98 -6.40 -1.58
N LYS A 25 13.77 -6.52 -0.26
CA LYS A 25 12.66 -7.25 0.37
C LYS A 25 11.31 -6.94 -0.28
N SER A 26 11.00 -5.65 -0.44
CA SER A 26 9.70 -5.24 -0.92
C SER A 26 9.43 -5.67 -2.35
N LEU A 27 10.38 -5.44 -3.26
CA LEU A 27 10.27 -5.89 -4.65
C LEU A 27 10.14 -7.41 -4.73
N ALA A 28 10.86 -8.13 -3.85
CA ALA A 28 10.84 -9.58 -3.84
C ALA A 28 9.48 -10.17 -3.42
N TYR A 29 8.71 -9.52 -2.54
CA TYR A 29 7.35 -9.98 -2.24
C TYR A 29 6.30 -9.38 -3.18
N LEU A 30 6.42 -8.10 -3.57
CA LEU A 30 5.43 -7.41 -4.39
C LEU A 30 5.34 -7.98 -5.81
N ALA A 31 6.46 -8.23 -6.48
CA ALA A 31 6.46 -8.68 -7.87
C ALA A 31 5.67 -10.00 -8.08
N PRO A 32 5.96 -11.10 -7.36
CA PRO A 32 5.18 -12.32 -7.52
C PRO A 32 3.73 -12.18 -7.04
N MET A 33 3.46 -11.38 -6.00
CA MET A 33 2.10 -11.10 -5.54
C MET A 33 1.26 -10.39 -6.59
N ILE A 34 1.79 -9.35 -7.23
CA ILE A 34 1.09 -8.57 -8.28
C ILE A 34 0.82 -9.46 -9.49
N LEU A 35 1.83 -10.18 -10.00
CA LEU A 35 1.67 -11.06 -11.16
C LEU A 35 0.58 -12.11 -10.91
N ARG A 36 0.57 -12.68 -9.69
CA ARG A 36 -0.45 -13.64 -9.27
C ARG A 36 -1.83 -13.00 -9.14
N ALA A 37 -1.91 -11.82 -8.53
CA ALA A 37 -3.15 -11.08 -8.31
C ALA A 37 -3.84 -10.73 -9.63
N VAL A 38 -3.07 -10.24 -10.61
CA VAL A 38 -3.60 -9.94 -11.95
C VAL A 38 -4.03 -11.22 -12.66
N LYS A 39 -3.20 -12.26 -12.65
CA LYS A 39 -3.49 -13.54 -13.33
C LYS A 39 -4.79 -14.19 -12.85
N GLU A 40 -5.08 -14.09 -11.55
CA GLU A 40 -6.27 -14.74 -10.96
C GLU A 40 -7.38 -13.78 -10.55
N ASN A 41 -7.26 -12.50 -10.92
CA ASN A 41 -8.20 -11.45 -10.54
C ASN A 41 -8.49 -11.41 -9.03
N GLN A 42 -7.41 -11.46 -8.24
CA GLN A 42 -7.45 -11.47 -6.77
C GLN A 42 -6.88 -10.18 -6.19
N LYS A 43 -7.27 -9.87 -4.95
CA LYS A 43 -6.73 -8.74 -4.19
C LYS A 43 -5.61 -9.22 -3.27
N VAL A 44 -4.58 -8.38 -3.12
CA VAL A 44 -3.47 -8.59 -2.19
C VAL A 44 -3.46 -7.46 -1.17
N PHE A 45 -3.30 -7.82 0.10
CA PHE A 45 -3.07 -6.89 1.20
C PHE A 45 -1.62 -6.99 1.64
N VAL A 46 -0.96 -5.84 1.75
CA VAL A 46 0.41 -5.72 2.27
C VAL A 46 0.35 -4.90 3.54
N ALA A 47 0.64 -5.53 4.68
CA ALA A 47 0.78 -4.86 5.96
C ALA A 47 2.26 -4.49 6.19
N THR A 48 2.51 -3.30 6.73
CA THR A 48 3.86 -2.84 7.12
C THR A 48 3.83 -2.28 8.54
N GLY A 49 4.99 -2.15 9.16
CA GLY A 49 5.09 -1.72 10.56
C GLY A 49 4.78 -0.24 10.81
N THR A 50 4.88 0.64 9.81
CA THR A 50 4.69 2.09 9.99
C THR A 50 4.06 2.74 8.75
N LYS A 51 3.42 3.90 8.93
CA LYS A 51 2.87 4.69 7.81
C LYS A 51 3.97 5.08 6.80
N THR A 52 5.15 5.46 7.28
CA THR A 52 6.30 5.80 6.43
C THR A 52 6.69 4.66 5.48
N LEU A 53 6.68 3.42 5.96
CA LEU A 53 6.94 2.26 5.10
C LEU A 53 5.84 2.07 4.05
N GLN A 54 4.58 2.33 4.39
CA GLN A 54 3.49 2.29 3.41
C GLN A 54 3.67 3.37 2.34
N HIS A 55 4.01 4.60 2.72
CA HIS A 55 4.32 5.68 1.78
C HIS A 55 5.48 5.32 0.84
N GLN A 56 6.54 4.68 1.36
CA GLN A 56 7.63 4.17 0.52
C GLN A 56 7.13 3.18 -0.55
N LEU A 57 6.19 2.29 -0.20
CA LEU A 57 5.59 1.39 -1.19
C LEU A 57 4.85 2.21 -2.27
N MET A 58 4.02 3.16 -1.85
CA MET A 58 3.13 3.95 -2.72
C MET A 58 3.88 4.89 -3.66
N GLU A 59 4.94 5.53 -3.21
CA GLU A 59 5.62 6.61 -3.94
C GLU A 59 6.81 6.11 -4.76
N LYS A 60 7.39 4.96 -4.39
CA LYS A 60 8.60 4.44 -5.02
C LYS A 60 8.40 3.06 -5.62
N GLU A 61 8.06 2.08 -4.79
CA GLU A 61 8.19 0.67 -5.18
C GLU A 61 7.04 0.19 -6.08
N LEU A 62 5.80 0.58 -5.80
CA LEU A 62 4.64 0.29 -6.63
C LEU A 62 4.69 1.04 -7.98
N PRO A 63 5.03 2.35 -8.03
CA PRO A 63 5.29 3.03 -9.31
C PRO A 63 6.42 2.38 -10.10
N PHE A 64 7.51 1.99 -9.44
CA PHE A 64 8.61 1.27 -10.08
C PHE A 64 8.12 -0.04 -10.70
N LEU A 65 7.38 -0.87 -9.96
CA LEU A 65 6.86 -2.13 -10.47
C LEU A 65 5.84 -1.93 -11.59
N ARG A 66 4.99 -0.91 -11.50
CA ARG A 66 4.04 -0.57 -12.56
C ARG A 66 4.72 -0.22 -13.88
N LYS A 67 5.88 0.42 -13.83
CA LYS A 67 6.67 0.75 -15.03
C LYS A 67 7.38 -0.45 -15.66
N HIS A 68 7.73 -1.47 -14.88
CA HIS A 68 8.63 -2.55 -15.33
C HIS A 68 7.97 -3.92 -15.43
N LEU A 69 6.81 -4.14 -14.80
CA LEU A 69 6.08 -5.39 -14.95
C LEU A 69 5.24 -5.39 -16.25
N PRO A 70 5.09 -6.54 -16.93
CA PRO A 70 4.33 -6.64 -18.18
C PRO A 70 2.81 -6.71 -17.95
N VAL A 71 2.32 -6.21 -16.82
CA VAL A 71 0.92 -6.24 -16.42
C VAL A 71 0.52 -4.88 -15.85
N ASP A 72 -0.71 -4.44 -16.14
CA ASP A 72 -1.28 -3.29 -15.46
C ASP A 72 -1.95 -3.72 -14.16
N PHE A 73 -1.86 -2.89 -13.13
CA PHE A 73 -2.45 -3.14 -11.83
C PHE A 73 -2.75 -1.83 -11.10
N SER A 74 -3.80 -1.84 -10.29
CA SER A 74 -4.17 -0.76 -9.39
C SER A 74 -3.69 -1.03 -7.97
N TYR A 75 -3.38 0.02 -7.23
CA TYR A 75 -3.06 -0.05 -5.81
C TYR A 75 -3.67 1.14 -5.08
N SER A 76 -3.97 0.96 -3.79
CA SER A 76 -4.49 2.00 -2.92
C SER A 76 -3.93 1.84 -1.51
N LEU A 77 -3.88 2.95 -0.78
CA LEU A 77 -3.39 3.01 0.59
C LEU A 77 -4.57 2.89 1.56
N CYS A 78 -4.48 1.99 2.53
CA CYS A 78 -5.48 1.79 3.57
C CYS A 78 -4.95 2.31 4.91
N LEU A 79 -5.52 3.40 5.41
CA LEU A 79 -5.18 3.99 6.71
C LEU A 79 -6.40 3.95 7.65
N GLY A 80 -6.18 4.18 8.94
CA GLY A 80 -7.27 4.41 9.90
C GLY A 80 -8.04 5.69 9.55
N ALA A 81 -9.33 5.75 9.90
CA ALA A 81 -10.22 6.86 9.57
C ALA A 81 -9.72 8.22 10.09
N GLU A 82 -8.96 8.22 11.19
CA GLU A 82 -8.33 9.40 11.77
C GLU A 82 -7.26 10.05 10.88
N ASN A 83 -6.84 9.37 9.81
CA ASN A 83 -5.87 9.86 8.84
C ASN A 83 -6.51 10.52 7.62
N TYR A 84 -7.84 10.60 7.59
CA TYR A 84 -8.58 11.24 6.51
C TYR A 84 -9.31 12.48 7.04
N LEU A 85 -9.41 13.50 6.19
CA LEU A 85 -10.16 14.70 6.51
C LEU A 85 -11.64 14.34 6.66
N CYS A 86 -12.23 14.72 7.79
CA CYS A 86 -13.67 14.56 8.00
C CYS A 86 -14.38 15.81 7.47
N GLU A 87 -15.04 15.68 6.31
CA GLU A 87 -15.77 16.77 5.65
C GLU A 87 -16.75 17.46 6.62
N ARG A 88 -17.54 16.70 7.38
CA ARG A 88 -18.46 17.27 8.38
C ARG A 88 -17.78 18.15 9.44
N ARG A 89 -16.56 17.80 9.85
CA ARG A 89 -15.78 18.59 10.81
C ARG A 89 -15.17 19.83 10.16
N LEU A 90 -14.80 19.73 8.88
CA LEU A 90 -14.34 20.86 8.09
C LEU A 90 -15.47 21.90 7.94
N ASP A 91 -16.64 21.46 7.49
CA ASP A 91 -17.81 22.31 7.29
C ASP A 91 -18.20 23.07 8.57
N ALA A 92 -18.15 22.40 9.72
CA ALA A 92 -18.45 23.01 11.01
C ALA A 92 -17.46 24.13 11.40
N ILE A 93 -16.18 23.98 11.03
CA ILE A 93 -15.15 25.01 11.26
C ILE A 93 -15.32 26.17 10.29
N GLU A 94 -15.68 25.91 9.03
CA GLU A 94 -15.94 26.96 8.03
C GLU A 94 -17.16 27.82 8.38
N VAL A 95 -18.23 27.22 8.89
CA VAL A 95 -19.40 27.99 9.39
C VAL A 95 -19.04 28.81 10.64
N ALA A 96 -18.20 28.28 11.52
CA ALA A 96 -17.75 29.00 12.72
C ALA A 96 -16.77 30.15 12.41
N SER A 97 -15.99 30.06 11.33
CA SER A 97 -15.08 31.13 10.91
C SER A 97 -15.80 32.29 10.21
N GLN A 98 -16.93 32.02 9.55
CA GLN A 98 -17.79 33.04 8.93
C GLN A 98 -18.67 33.82 9.92
N THR A 99 -18.82 33.33 11.15
CA THR A 99 -19.67 33.95 12.18
C THR A 99 -18.90 34.81 13.19
N LYS A 100 -17.59 35.04 13.00
CA LYS A 100 -16.85 36.05 13.77
C LYS A 100 -17.13 37.45 13.18
N PRO A 101 -17.82 38.35 13.90
CA PRO A 101 -17.94 39.74 13.45
C PRO A 101 -16.58 40.42 13.57
N ASP A 102 -16.22 41.23 12.57
CA ASP A 102 -15.15 42.23 12.64
C ASP A 102 -15.49 43.24 13.75
N VAL A 103 -15.00 43.00 14.98
CA VAL A 103 -14.91 43.98 16.07
C VAL A 103 -13.64 43.75 16.88
#